data_AF-A0A957TDJ6-F1
#
_entry.id   AF-A0A957TDJ6-F1
#
_cell.length_a   1.000
_cell.length_b   1.000
_cell.length_c   1.000
_cell.angle_alpha   90.00
_cell.angle_beta   90.00
_cell.angle_gamma   90.00
#
_symmetry.space_group_name_H-M   'P 1'
#
loop_
_entity.id
_entity.type
_entity.pdbx_description
1 polymer ?
#
loop_
_entity_poly.entity_id
_entity_poly.type
_entity_poly.pdbx_seq_one_letter_code
_entity_poly.pdbx_strand_id
1 'polypeptide(L)'
;PLAWVFPGYTDDPDGSELTKEMLASRLEKSVNYQLLRYGLVYPYFFMTLAGKLRDKLIEAVRRAQADGLQKRQALENSAVARTSKVPNLWVYDRSVTEGIKIADLKNITDEMEVHPYLFRKIVKTWYGPANGTLLDCPA
;
A
#
# COMPACT_ATOMS: atom_id res chain seq x y z
N PRO A 1 -0.83 12.92 13.79
CA PRO A 1 -2.26 12.62 13.98
C PRO A 1 -2.78 11.88 12.74
N LEU A 2 -3.58 10.82 12.92
CA LEU A 2 -4.22 10.10 11.80
C LEU A 2 -5.66 10.60 11.69
N ALA A 3 -6.02 11.15 10.53
CA ALA A 3 -7.38 11.58 10.24
C ALA A 3 -8.16 10.43 9.56
N TRP A 4 -9.43 10.29 9.95
CA TRP A 4 -10.35 9.32 9.39
C TRP A 4 -11.53 10.06 8.78
N VAL A 5 -11.88 9.71 7.55
CA VAL A 5 -13.02 10.31 6.85
C VAL A 5 -14.08 9.23 6.69
N PHE A 6 -15.31 9.53 7.11
CA PHE A 6 -16.47 8.66 6.97
C PHE A 6 -17.53 9.37 6.12
N PRO A 7 -18.23 8.66 5.22
CA PRO A 7 -19.35 9.23 4.50
C PRO A 7 -20.57 9.40 5.43
N GLY A 8 -21.36 10.45 5.20
CA GLY A 8 -22.63 10.69 5.88
C GLY A 8 -22.54 11.61 7.10
N TYR A 9 -23.65 11.68 7.83
CA TYR A 9 -23.77 12.44 9.07
C TYR A 9 -23.43 11.55 10.28
N THR A 10 -22.91 12.15 11.34
CA THR A 10 -22.65 11.49 12.62
C THR A 10 -23.54 12.11 13.69
N ASP A 11 -24.09 11.27 14.56
CA ASP A 11 -24.85 11.72 15.74
C ASP A 11 -23.91 12.13 16.88
N ASP A 12 -22.62 11.81 16.77
CA ASP A 12 -21.59 12.22 17.73
C ASP A 12 -21.33 13.74 17.59
N PRO A 13 -21.44 14.53 18.68
CA PRO A 13 -21.12 15.97 18.65
C PRO A 13 -19.68 16.24 18.19
N ASP A 14 -19.44 17.41 17.61
CA ASP A 14 -18.07 17.83 17.29
C ASP A 14 -17.21 17.89 18.56
N GLY A 15 -15.94 17.49 18.43
CA GLY A 15 -15.02 17.31 19.55
C GLY A 15 -15.19 16.02 20.36
N SER A 16 -16.13 15.13 19.98
CA SER A 16 -16.28 13.82 20.65
C SER A 16 -15.05 12.93 20.47
N GLU A 17 -14.64 12.26 21.53
CA GLU A 17 -13.57 11.26 21.48
C GLU A 17 -14.12 9.88 21.09
N LEU A 18 -13.54 9.27 20.06
CA LEU A 18 -13.83 7.89 19.70
C LEU A 18 -12.82 6.95 20.35
N THR A 19 -13.30 5.96 21.08
CA THR A 19 -12.46 4.87 21.57
C THR A 19 -11.91 4.06 20.39
N LYS A 20 -10.81 3.34 20.63
CA LYS A 20 -10.19 2.48 19.59
C LYS A 20 -11.15 1.40 19.13
N GLU A 21 -12.00 0.91 20.03
CA GLU A 21 -13.01 -0.11 19.80
C GLU A 21 -14.14 0.42 18.91
N MET A 22 -14.65 1.62 19.20
CA MET A 22 -15.65 2.30 18.38
C MET A 22 -15.11 2.60 16.98
N LEU A 23 -13.86 3.07 16.90
CA LEU A 23 -13.23 3.33 15.61
C LEU A 23 -13.05 2.02 14.82
N ALA A 24 -12.61 0.94 15.47
CA ALA A 24 -12.40 -0.35 14.82
C ALA A 24 -13.70 -0.96 14.25
N SER A 25 -14.85 -0.73 14.89
CA SER A 25 -16.14 -1.22 14.39
C SER A 25 -16.65 -0.42 13.19
N ARG A 26 -16.27 0.85 13.08
CA ARG A 26 -16.68 1.73 11.97
C ARG A 26 -15.66 1.76 10.83
N LEU A 27 -14.43 1.32 11.07
CA LEU A 27 -13.26 1.48 10.18
C LEU A 27 -13.53 1.12 8.71
N GLU A 28 -14.28 0.05 8.45
CA GLU A 28 -14.57 -0.44 7.10
C GLU A 28 -15.40 0.55 6.27
N LYS A 29 -16.14 1.43 6.94
CA LYS A 29 -16.90 2.51 6.29
C LYS A 29 -16.04 3.74 6.00
N SER A 30 -14.81 3.81 6.52
CA SER A 30 -13.94 4.96 6.28
C SER A 30 -13.42 4.98 4.85
N VAL A 31 -13.24 6.19 4.29
CA VAL A 31 -12.58 6.40 3.01
C VAL A 31 -11.17 5.81 3.03
N ASN A 32 -10.43 5.95 4.13
CA ASN A 32 -9.10 5.38 4.30
C ASN A 32 -9.08 3.86 4.08
N TYR A 33 -10.04 3.14 4.67
CA TYR A 33 -10.17 1.70 4.48
C TYR A 33 -10.56 1.35 3.05
N GLN A 34 -11.51 2.08 2.47
CA GLN A 34 -11.99 1.82 1.11
C GLN A 34 -10.89 2.02 0.06
N LEU A 35 -10.08 3.08 0.20
CA LEU A 35 -8.91 3.32 -0.65
C LEU A 35 -7.92 2.14 -0.59
N LEU A 36 -7.67 1.59 0.59
CA LEU A 36 -6.81 0.41 0.76
C LEU A 36 -7.44 -0.85 0.17
N ARG A 37 -8.71 -1.12 0.48
CA ARG A 37 -9.46 -2.29 0.00
C ARG A 37 -9.53 -2.34 -1.52
N TYR A 38 -9.68 -1.19 -2.19
CA TYR A 38 -9.69 -1.11 -3.66
C TYR A 38 -8.30 -1.06 -4.28
N GLY A 39 -7.24 -1.08 -3.47
CA GLY A 39 -5.86 -1.02 -3.96
C GLY A 39 -5.51 0.32 -4.62
N LEU A 40 -6.14 1.41 -4.20
CA LEU A 40 -5.92 2.76 -4.75
C LEU A 40 -4.75 3.48 -4.05
N VAL A 41 -4.32 2.98 -2.88
CA VAL A 41 -3.21 3.52 -2.10
C VAL A 41 -2.37 2.41 -1.47
N TYR A 42 -1.10 2.71 -1.19
CA TYR A 42 -0.25 1.86 -0.36
C TYR A 42 -0.52 2.06 1.13
N PRO A 43 -0.48 1.00 1.95
CA PRO A 43 -0.52 1.15 3.40
C PRO A 43 0.78 1.75 3.93
N TYR A 44 0.65 2.83 4.71
CA TYR A 44 1.69 3.29 5.62
C TYR A 44 1.12 3.37 7.04
N PHE A 45 1.59 2.50 7.92
CA PHE A 45 1.12 2.46 9.30
C PHE A 45 2.14 3.09 10.24
N PHE A 46 1.68 4.05 11.04
CA PHE A 46 2.46 4.57 12.15
C PHE A 46 2.63 3.49 13.23
N MET A 47 3.78 3.50 13.90
CA MET A 47 4.07 2.53 14.97
C MET A 47 3.06 2.61 16.12
N THR A 48 2.48 3.79 16.34
CA THR A 48 1.46 4.06 17.38
C THR A 48 0.04 3.62 17.00
N LEU A 49 -0.18 3.14 15.77
CA LEU A 49 -1.49 2.64 15.35
C LEU A 49 -1.83 1.36 16.14
N ALA A 50 -3.00 1.37 16.79
CA ALA A 50 -3.49 0.24 17.57
C ALA A 50 -3.53 -1.05 16.73
N GLY A 51 -3.07 -2.16 17.30
CA GLY A 51 -2.94 -3.46 16.60
C GLY A 51 -4.21 -3.88 15.88
N LYS A 52 -5.36 -3.81 16.57
CA LYS A 52 -6.67 -4.17 15.99
C LYS A 52 -7.05 -3.35 14.75
N LEU A 53 -6.68 -2.06 14.70
CA LEU A 53 -6.90 -1.22 13.52
C LEU A 53 -5.93 -1.62 12.41
N ARG A 54 -4.66 -1.83 12.76
CA ARG A 54 -3.62 -2.28 11.83
C ARG A 54 -4.01 -3.60 11.17
N ASP A 55 -4.50 -4.57 11.93
CA ASP A 55 -4.87 -5.89 11.43
C ASP A 55 -6.00 -5.80 10.39
N LYS A 56 -7.02 -4.99 10.64
CA LYS A 56 -8.10 -4.73 9.68
C LYS A 56 -7.60 -4.10 8.38
N LEU A 57 -6.66 -3.15 8.48
CA LEU A 57 -6.09 -2.50 7.29
C LEU A 57 -5.15 -3.44 6.52
N ILE A 58 -4.38 -4.27 7.22
CA ILE A 58 -3.55 -5.33 6.61
C ILE A 58 -4.45 -6.31 5.84
N GLU A 59 -5.57 -6.70 6.42
CA GLU A 59 -6.53 -7.59 5.74
C GLU A 59 -7.13 -6.95 4.48
N ALA A 60 -7.46 -5.65 4.53
CA ALA A 60 -7.90 -4.92 3.34
C ALA A 60 -6.84 -4.90 2.24
N VAL A 61 -5.57 -4.72 2.62
CA VAL A 61 -4.42 -4.75 1.69
C VAL A 61 -4.25 -6.12 1.06
N ARG A 62 -4.35 -7.21 1.85
CA ARG A 62 -4.26 -8.59 1.31
C ARG A 62 -5.33 -8.85 0.26
N ARG A 63 -6.56 -8.37 0.49
CA ARG A 63 -7.66 -8.47 -0.48
C ARG A 63 -7.36 -7.67 -1.75
N ALA A 64 -6.87 -6.45 -1.60
CA ALA A 64 -6.50 -5.62 -2.75
C ALA A 64 -5.37 -6.25 -3.59
N GLN A 65 -4.40 -6.91 -2.94
CA GLN A 65 -3.34 -7.67 -3.59
C GLN A 65 -3.88 -8.88 -4.35
N ALA A 66 -4.75 -9.68 -3.73
CA ALA A 66 -5.39 -10.83 -4.36
C ALA A 66 -6.22 -10.40 -5.59
N ASP A 67 -7.05 -9.36 -5.45
CA ASP A 67 -7.84 -8.80 -6.54
C ASP A 67 -6.94 -8.26 -7.68
N GLY A 68 -5.81 -7.66 -7.33
CA GLY A 68 -4.82 -7.17 -8.28
C GLY A 68 -4.17 -8.30 -9.08
N LEU A 69 -3.80 -9.39 -8.40
CA LEU A 69 -3.25 -10.58 -9.04
C LEU A 69 -4.24 -11.23 -10.01
N GLN A 70 -5.50 -11.40 -9.59
CA GLN A 70 -6.55 -11.95 -10.46
C GLN A 70 -6.78 -11.09 -11.70
N LYS A 71 -6.86 -9.76 -11.54
CA LYS A 71 -7.00 -8.83 -12.67
C LYS A 71 -5.79 -8.90 -13.60
N ARG A 72 -4.58 -8.98 -13.07
CA ARG A 72 -3.35 -9.12 -13.88
C ARG A 72 -3.41 -10.37 -14.76
N GLN A 73 -3.71 -11.52 -14.18
CA GLN A 73 -3.84 -12.79 -14.91
C GLN A 73 -4.90 -12.69 -16.01
N ALA A 74 -6.04 -12.04 -15.74
CA ALA A 74 -7.07 -11.83 -16.75
C ALA A 74 -6.60 -10.93 -17.90
N LEU A 75 -5.81 -9.89 -17.62
CA LEU A 75 -5.25 -8.99 -18.64
C LEU A 75 -4.19 -9.68 -19.49
N GLU A 76 -3.31 -10.48 -18.88
CA GLU A 76 -2.26 -11.23 -19.60
C GLU A 76 -2.85 -12.26 -20.55
N ASN A 77 -3.99 -12.85 -20.17
CA ASN A 77 -4.74 -13.80 -20.99
C ASN A 77 -5.65 -13.13 -22.04
N SER A 78 -5.77 -11.81 -22.05
CA SER A 78 -6.64 -11.07 -22.97
C SER A 78 -5.86 -10.43 -24.11
N ALA A 79 -6.30 -10.66 -25.35
CA ALA A 79 -5.72 -10.03 -26.55
C ALA A 79 -6.06 -8.53 -26.70
N VAL A 80 -6.86 -7.97 -25.79
CA VAL A 80 -7.40 -6.60 -25.90
C VAL A 80 -6.39 -5.58 -25.37
N ALA A 81 -6.15 -4.56 -26.19
CA ALA A 81 -5.18 -3.49 -25.94
C ALA A 81 -5.38 -2.79 -24.58
N ARG A 82 -4.28 -2.68 -23.83
CA ARG A 82 -4.14 -2.09 -22.47
C ARG A 82 -4.32 -0.56 -22.45
N THR A 83 -5.42 -0.03 -22.99
CA THR A 83 -5.60 1.43 -23.12
C THR A 83 -6.22 2.06 -21.87
N SER A 84 -6.92 1.29 -21.04
CA SER A 84 -7.53 1.78 -19.81
C SER A 84 -6.66 1.42 -18.60
N LYS A 85 -6.23 2.44 -17.84
CA LYS A 85 -5.51 2.25 -16.58
C LYS A 85 -6.39 1.45 -15.62
N VAL A 86 -5.89 0.34 -15.09
CA VAL A 86 -6.65 -0.47 -14.14
C VAL A 86 -6.56 0.19 -12.77
N PRO A 87 -7.70 0.54 -12.14
CA PRO A 87 -7.72 1.14 -10.81
C PRO A 87 -7.48 0.05 -9.76
N ASN A 88 -6.21 -0.36 -9.63
CA ASN A 88 -5.63 -1.11 -8.53
C ASN A 88 -4.11 -1.15 -8.75
N LEU A 89 -3.34 -0.53 -7.86
CA LEU A 89 -1.88 -0.44 -7.90
C LEU A 89 -1.21 -1.83 -7.91
N TRP A 90 -1.81 -2.80 -7.22
CA TRP A 90 -1.29 -4.16 -7.07
C TRP A 90 -1.35 -4.97 -8.37
N VAL A 91 -2.08 -4.50 -9.40
CA VAL A 91 -2.02 -5.09 -10.75
C VAL A 91 -0.62 -4.93 -11.33
N TYR A 92 0.04 -3.82 -11.04
CA TYR A 92 1.34 -3.44 -11.61
C TYR A 92 2.51 -3.77 -10.67
N ASP A 93 2.29 -3.78 -9.35
CA ASP A 93 3.31 -4.13 -8.36
C ASP A 93 3.62 -5.64 -8.35
N ARG A 94 4.80 -6.02 -8.85
CA ARG A 94 5.30 -7.41 -8.85
C ARG A 94 6.08 -7.78 -7.58
N SER A 95 6.42 -6.79 -6.75
CA SER A 95 7.34 -6.99 -5.64
C SER A 95 6.86 -7.93 -4.56
N VAL A 96 5.55 -7.94 -4.33
CA VAL A 96 4.94 -8.73 -3.25
C VAL A 96 4.78 -10.19 -3.66
N THR A 97 4.49 -10.45 -4.94
CA THR A 97 4.18 -11.81 -5.43
C THR A 97 5.39 -12.55 -5.93
N GLU A 98 6.27 -11.88 -6.67
CA GLU A 98 7.41 -12.50 -7.35
C GLU A 98 8.75 -12.20 -6.65
N GLY A 99 8.75 -11.22 -5.73
CA GLY A 99 9.98 -10.60 -5.28
C GLY A 99 10.63 -9.76 -6.39
N ILE A 100 11.67 -9.01 -6.05
CA ILE A 100 12.43 -8.23 -7.03
C ILE A 100 13.90 -8.55 -6.84
N LYS A 101 14.56 -8.90 -7.94
CA LYS A 101 16.03 -8.86 -8.01
C LYS A 101 16.46 -7.50 -8.56
N ILE A 102 17.16 -6.74 -7.73
CA ILE A 102 17.75 -5.46 -8.12
C ILE A 102 19.24 -5.71 -8.30
N ALA A 103 19.71 -5.72 -9.54
CA ALA A 103 21.13 -5.82 -9.87
C ALA A 103 21.71 -4.45 -10.29
N ASP A 104 20.86 -3.56 -10.81
CA ASP A 104 21.20 -2.25 -11.35
C ASP A 104 20.04 -1.27 -11.12
N LEU A 105 20.34 0.03 -11.10
CA LEU A 105 19.35 1.11 -10.93
C LEU A 105 18.25 1.07 -12.00
N LYS A 106 18.59 0.67 -13.24
CA LYS A 106 17.61 0.53 -14.34
C LYS A 106 16.49 -0.46 -14.03
N ASN A 107 16.74 -1.45 -13.17
CA ASN A 107 15.71 -2.42 -12.75
C ASN A 107 14.58 -1.74 -11.99
N ILE A 108 14.81 -0.55 -11.43
CA ILE A 108 13.84 0.23 -10.66
C ILE A 108 13.25 1.38 -11.47
N THR A 109 14.04 1.99 -12.36
CA THR A 109 13.61 3.17 -13.14
C THR A 109 12.93 2.82 -14.45
N ASP A 110 13.41 1.79 -15.16
CA ASP A 110 13.09 1.57 -16.58
C ASP A 110 12.40 0.23 -16.83
N GLU A 111 12.79 -0.81 -16.10
CA GLU A 111 12.35 -2.19 -16.38
C GLU A 111 11.15 -2.62 -15.55
N MET A 112 10.84 -1.93 -14.45
CA MET A 112 9.77 -2.33 -13.55
C MET A 112 9.05 -1.12 -12.95
N GLU A 113 7.73 -1.23 -12.89
CA GLU A 113 6.90 -0.25 -12.22
C GLU A 113 6.97 -0.46 -10.69
N VAL A 114 7.89 0.25 -10.04
CA VAL A 114 7.98 0.33 -8.57
C VAL A 114 7.34 1.62 -8.10
N HIS A 115 6.25 1.52 -7.36
CA HIS A 115 5.58 2.72 -6.86
C HIS A 115 6.42 3.44 -5.78
N PRO A 116 6.35 4.79 -5.68
CA PRO A 116 7.28 5.62 -4.89
C PRO A 116 7.45 5.24 -3.42
N TYR A 117 6.41 4.67 -2.80
CA TYR A 117 6.50 4.21 -1.41
C TYR A 117 7.37 2.96 -1.28
N LEU A 118 7.19 1.99 -2.18
CA LEU A 118 8.00 0.78 -2.24
C LEU A 118 9.45 1.12 -2.62
N PHE A 119 9.66 2.04 -3.57
CA PHE A 119 10.97 2.59 -3.89
C PHE A 119 11.69 3.11 -2.64
N ARG A 120 11.02 3.98 -1.86
CA ARG A 120 11.57 4.49 -0.59
C ARG A 120 11.87 3.39 0.42
N LYS A 121 11.03 2.36 0.52
CA LYS A 121 11.27 1.24 1.44
C LYS A 121 12.49 0.43 1.02
N ILE A 122 12.60 0.11 -0.26
CA ILE A 122 13.74 -0.62 -0.84
C ILE A 122 15.03 0.17 -0.64
N VAL A 123 15.05 1.47 -0.99
CA VAL A 123 16.20 2.35 -0.77
C VAL A 123 16.56 2.41 0.71
N LYS A 124 15.59 2.54 1.63
CA LYS A 124 15.87 2.50 3.07
C LYS A 124 16.41 1.16 3.56
N THR A 125 16.06 0.05 2.93
CA THR A 125 16.63 -1.26 3.27
C THR A 125 18.04 -1.42 2.72
N TRP A 126 18.32 -0.92 1.51
CA TRP A 126 19.62 -0.99 0.85
C TRP A 126 20.64 0.02 1.39
N TYR A 127 20.19 1.21 1.73
CA TYR A 127 21.01 2.35 2.19
C TYR A 127 20.74 2.75 3.64
N GLY A 128 19.85 2.03 4.33
CA GLY A 128 19.73 2.17 5.78
C GLY A 128 20.96 1.59 6.46
N PRO A 129 21.40 2.13 7.61
CA PRO A 129 22.55 1.61 8.31
C PRO A 129 22.25 0.19 8.80
N ALA A 130 22.62 -0.81 8.00
CA ALA A 130 23.01 -2.10 8.53
C ALA A 130 24.35 -1.85 9.22
N ASN A 131 24.37 -1.94 10.55
CA ASN A 131 25.57 -1.95 11.40
C ASN A 131 26.88 -1.55 10.71
N GLY A 132 27.16 -0.25 10.72
CA GLY A 132 28.50 0.33 10.65
C GLY A 132 29.44 -0.18 9.56
N THR A 133 29.19 0.17 8.30
CA THR A 133 30.27 0.67 7.42
C THR A 133 29.68 1.56 6.34
N LEU A 134 30.07 2.83 6.33
CA LEU A 134 30.00 3.67 5.13
C LEU A 134 30.83 2.97 4.05
N LEU A 135 30.19 2.53 2.97
CA LEU A 135 30.89 2.19 1.75
C LEU A 135 30.52 3.23 0.69
N ASP A 136 31.58 3.84 0.18
CA ASP A 136 31.60 4.88 -0.84
C ASP A 136 30.77 4.52 -2.07
N CYS A 137 30.04 5.51 -2.56
CA CYS A 137 29.47 5.50 -3.89
C CYS A 137 30.55 6.06 -4.84
N PRO A 138 31.05 5.31 -5.84
CA PRO A 138 31.85 5.94 -6.88
C PRO A 138 30.93 6.81 -7.75
N ALA A 139 31.49 7.94 -8.18
CA ALA A 139 30.86 8.97 -8.99
C ALA A 139 30.33 8.48 -10.33
#